data_AF-K2C4C9-F1
#
_entry.id   AF-K2C4C9-F1
#
_cell.length_a   1.000
_cell.length_b   1.000
_cell.length_c   1.000
_cell.angle_alpha   90.00
_cell.angle_beta   90.00
_cell.angle_gamma   90.00
#
_symmetry.space_group_name_H-M   'P 1'
#
loop_
_entity.id
_entity.type
_entity.pdbx_description
1 polymer ?
#
loop_
_entity_poly.entity_id
_entity_poly.type
_entity_poly.pdbx_seq_one_letter_code
_entity_poly.pdbx_strand_id
1 'polypeptide(L)'
;RWTTIVPATQMDWIDGAFTAIHAKIFQTIGEFYAPYFIYYEDIDLCIRAKRAGFPLRWFPIDGIRHEGSVVLGRGSFRHQYYAARNHLKFVERLAPLRVKIYEYMRLPKTVYEHVIRREWGALLGIFHYFIRRFGRL
;
A
#
# COMPACT_ATOMS: atom_id res chain seq x y z
N ARG A 1 25.79 0.01 29.08
CA ARG A 1 25.64 0.06 27.60
C ARG A 1 24.51 -0.89 27.24
N TRP A 2 23.35 -0.36 26.86
CA TRP A 2 22.16 -1.16 26.55
C TRP A 2 22.27 -1.67 25.11
N THR A 3 22.87 -2.83 24.93
CA THR A 3 22.86 -3.54 23.64
C THR A 3 22.01 -4.77 23.79
N THR A 4 20.70 -4.59 24.01
CA THR A 4 19.76 -5.70 23.94
C THR A 4 19.68 -6.10 22.47
N ILE A 5 20.32 -7.23 22.12
CA ILE A 5 20.22 -7.82 20.79
C ILE A 5 18.84 -8.47 20.71
N VAL A 6 17.87 -7.73 20.19
CA VAL A 6 16.55 -8.28 19.91
C VAL A 6 16.64 -9.03 18.57
N PRO A 7 16.24 -10.32 18.49
CA PRO A 7 16.24 -11.05 17.24
C PRO A 7 15.28 -10.37 16.26
N ALA A 8 15.77 -10.11 15.05
CA ALA A 8 14.99 -9.50 14.00
C ALA A 8 14.42 -10.59 13.08
N THR A 9 13.12 -10.53 12.80
CA THR A 9 12.47 -11.45 11.85
C THR A 9 12.46 -10.83 10.46
N GLN A 10 12.87 -11.61 9.46
CA GLN A 10 12.78 -11.19 8.07
C GLN A 10 11.32 -11.16 7.62
N MET A 11 10.92 -10.07 6.97
CA MET A 11 9.54 -9.86 6.51
C MET A 11 9.47 -9.67 4.99
N ASP A 12 8.30 -9.94 4.43
CA ASP A 12 8.03 -9.68 3.02
C ASP A 12 7.54 -8.27 2.73
N TRP A 13 6.88 -7.66 3.72
CA TRP A 13 6.40 -6.28 3.73
C TRP A 13 6.27 -5.81 5.17
N ILE A 14 6.27 -4.50 5.38
CA ILE A 14 6.11 -3.86 6.69
C ILE A 14 5.10 -2.73 6.52
N ASP A 15 4.19 -2.59 7.49
CA ASP A 15 3.25 -1.47 7.56
C ASP A 15 4.00 -0.14 7.81
N GLY A 16 3.68 0.88 7.03
CA GLY A 16 4.25 2.22 7.18
C GLY A 16 3.95 2.91 8.52
N ALA A 17 2.98 2.43 9.30
CA ALA A 17 2.53 3.05 10.55
C ALA A 17 3.63 3.31 11.59
N PHE A 18 4.58 2.39 11.71
CA PHE A 18 5.74 2.55 12.60
C PHE A 18 6.96 1.84 12.02
N THR A 19 7.65 2.53 11.11
CA THR A 19 8.83 2.00 10.42
C THR A 19 9.98 2.99 10.45
N ALA A 20 11.18 2.50 10.79
CA ALA A 20 12.43 3.25 10.61
C ALA A 20 13.07 2.88 9.26
N ILE A 21 13.42 3.89 8.46
CA ILE A 21 13.94 3.70 7.10
C ILE A 21 15.32 4.37 7.02
N HIS A 22 16.32 3.59 6.61
CA HIS A 22 17.67 4.13 6.41
C HIS A 22 17.69 5.08 5.21
N ALA A 23 18.22 6.29 5.34
CA ALA A 23 18.20 7.33 4.29
C ALA A 23 18.77 6.85 2.94
N LYS A 24 19.79 5.98 2.97
CA LYS A 24 20.34 5.31 1.77
C LYS A 24 19.28 4.61 0.91
N ILE A 25 18.20 4.10 1.50
CA ILE A 25 17.11 3.47 0.74
C ILE A 25 16.49 4.50 -0.20
N PHE A 26 16.07 5.67 0.29
CA PHE A 26 15.51 6.72 -0.55
C PHE A 26 16.49 7.24 -1.61
N GLN A 27 17.78 7.34 -1.26
CA GLN A 27 18.83 7.70 -2.23
C GLN A 27 19.00 6.65 -3.35
N THR A 28 18.70 5.38 -3.06
CA THR A 28 18.91 4.27 -4.00
C THR A 28 17.69 4.01 -4.87
N ILE A 29 16.49 3.99 -4.28
CA ILE A 29 15.26 3.56 -4.97
C ILE A 29 14.24 4.69 -5.17
N GLY A 30 14.54 5.90 -4.71
CA GLY A 30 13.63 7.04 -4.70
C GLY A 30 12.63 7.01 -3.54
N GLU A 31 11.92 8.13 -3.37
CA GLU A 31 10.94 8.36 -2.31
C GLU A 31 9.65 7.54 -2.48
N PHE A 32 8.61 7.89 -1.71
CA PHE A 32 7.27 7.35 -1.89
C PHE A 32 6.69 7.75 -3.25
N TYR A 33 5.85 6.88 -3.81
CA TYR A 33 5.15 7.20 -5.04
C TYR A 33 3.99 8.17 -4.75
N ALA A 34 4.29 9.47 -4.85
CA ALA A 34 3.37 10.58 -4.54
C ALA A 34 1.95 10.43 -5.10
N PRO A 35 1.73 9.84 -6.30
CA PRO A 35 0.39 9.66 -6.84
C PRO A 35 -0.53 8.70 -6.05
N TYR A 36 -0.06 7.96 -5.03
CA TYR A 36 -0.95 7.23 -4.11
C TYR A 36 -1.62 8.15 -3.10
N PHE A 37 -0.90 9.17 -2.59
CA PHE A 37 -1.22 9.95 -1.40
C PHE A 37 -1.29 9.14 -0.09
N ILE A 38 -2.13 8.09 -0.02
CA ILE A 38 -2.29 7.20 1.15
C ILE A 38 -2.77 5.82 0.70
N TYR A 39 -2.36 4.77 1.41
CA TYR A 39 -2.48 3.35 1.06
C TYR A 39 -1.63 2.94 -0.16
N TYR A 40 -0.92 1.81 0.02
CA TYR A 40 0.00 1.17 -0.93
C TYR A 40 1.36 1.87 -1.11
N GLU A 41 1.59 3.05 -0.53
CA GLU A 41 2.88 3.75 -0.61
C GLU A 41 4.00 2.98 0.10
N ASP A 42 3.68 2.34 1.21
CA ASP A 42 4.55 1.54 2.06
C ASP A 42 4.85 0.17 1.44
N ILE A 43 3.83 -0.52 0.92
CA ILE A 43 3.97 -1.79 0.21
C ILE A 43 4.82 -1.60 -1.07
N ASP A 44 4.57 -0.53 -1.84
CA ASP A 44 5.35 -0.18 -3.02
C ASP A 44 6.83 0.04 -2.67
N LEU A 45 7.10 0.79 -1.59
CA LEU A 45 8.44 1.01 -1.09
C LEU A 45 9.12 -0.29 -0.64
N CYS A 46 8.41 -1.15 0.11
CA CYS A 46 8.91 -2.46 0.56
C CYS A 46 9.34 -3.34 -0.63
N ILE A 47 8.51 -3.42 -1.67
CA ILE A 47 8.83 -4.22 -2.86
C ILE A 47 10.03 -3.66 -3.60
N ARG A 48 10.11 -2.33 -3.78
CA ARG A 48 11.28 -1.70 -4.41
C ARG A 48 12.55 -1.90 -3.58
N ALA A 49 12.46 -1.78 -2.25
CA ALA A 49 13.58 -2.02 -1.34
C ALA A 49 14.09 -3.46 -1.44
N LYS A 50 13.19 -4.44 -1.41
CA LYS A 50 13.55 -5.86 -1.60
C LYS A 50 14.19 -6.12 -2.96
N ARG A 51 13.65 -5.55 -4.04
CA ARG A 51 14.23 -5.67 -5.40
C ARG A 51 15.63 -5.07 -5.51
N ALA A 52 15.94 -4.06 -4.68
CA ALA A 52 17.27 -3.45 -4.57
C ALA A 52 18.19 -4.15 -3.53
N GLY A 53 17.77 -5.28 -2.96
CA GLY A 53 18.58 -6.07 -2.02
C GLY A 53 18.58 -5.54 -0.58
N PHE A 54 17.71 -4.59 -0.23
CA PHE A 54 17.57 -4.14 1.16
C PHE A 54 16.72 -5.13 1.97
N PRO A 55 17.18 -5.54 3.16
CA PRO A 55 16.40 -6.42 4.02
C PRO A 55 15.25 -5.64 4.69
N LEU A 56 14.09 -6.29 4.80
CA LEU A 56 12.99 -5.84 5.64
C LEU A 56 12.98 -6.67 6.92
N ARG A 57 13.05 -5.99 8.06
CA ARG A 57 13.18 -6.62 9.37
C ARG A 57 12.17 -6.06 10.35
N TRP A 58 11.46 -6.95 11.02
CA TRP A 58 10.60 -6.61 12.14
C TRP A 58 11.34 -6.83 13.45
N PHE A 59 11.16 -5.88 14.36
CA PHE A 59 11.69 -5.92 15.71
C PHE A 59 10.48 -5.86 16.68
N PRO A 60 10.30 -6.88 17.54
CA PRO A 60 9.27 -6.82 18.57
C PRO A 60 9.65 -5.73 19.58
N ILE A 61 8.84 -4.68 19.65
CA ILE A 61 8.96 -3.61 20.65
C ILE A 61 7.67 -3.63 21.46
N ASP A 62 7.79 -3.86 22.76
CA ASP A 62 6.65 -3.85 23.67
C ASP A 62 6.11 -2.44 23.87
N GLY A 63 4.80 -2.34 24.14
CA GLY A 63 4.14 -1.08 24.48
C GLY A 63 3.74 -0.18 23.30
N ILE A 64 3.99 -0.61 22.06
CA ILE A 64 3.55 0.12 20.87
C ILE A 64 2.30 -0.55 20.29
N ARG A 65 1.21 0.22 20.19
CA ARG A 65 -0.04 -0.22 19.54
C ARG A 65 -0.43 0.79 18.47
N HIS A 66 -0.63 0.31 17.24
CA HIS A 66 -1.18 1.12 16.17
C HIS A 66 -2.71 1.08 16.20
N GLU A 67 -3.35 2.25 16.26
CA GLU A 67 -4.78 2.39 16.05
C GLU A 67 -5.06 2.57 14.55
N GLY A 68 -5.43 1.46 13.90
CA GLY A 68 -5.66 1.45 12.47
C GLY A 68 -6.90 2.25 12.05
N SER A 69 -6.84 2.82 10.85
CA SER A 69 -7.97 3.49 10.20
C SER A 69 -8.53 4.75 10.90
N VAL A 70 -7.80 5.35 11.85
CA VAL A 70 -8.23 6.57 12.54
C VAL A 70 -8.33 7.77 11.59
N VAL A 71 -7.39 7.90 10.63
CA VAL A 71 -7.30 9.07 9.75
C VAL A 71 -8.48 9.18 8.79
N LEU A 72 -8.89 8.08 8.17
CA LEU A 72 -9.97 8.08 7.17
C LEU A 72 -11.26 7.43 7.65
N GLY A 73 -11.25 6.69 8.76
CA GLY A 73 -12.37 5.87 9.18
C GLY A 73 -12.45 4.57 8.37
N ARG A 74 -12.51 3.43 9.07
CA ARG A 74 -12.63 2.12 8.42
C ARG A 74 -13.92 2.06 7.60
N GLY A 75 -13.79 1.73 6.32
CA GLY A 75 -14.94 1.62 5.43
C GLY A 75 -15.56 2.95 5.00
N SER A 76 -14.96 4.09 5.32
CA SER A 76 -15.43 5.39 4.84
C SER A 76 -15.32 5.52 3.32
N PHE A 77 -16.02 6.51 2.75
CA PHE A 77 -15.95 6.81 1.33
C PHE A 77 -14.50 7.04 0.85
N ARG A 78 -13.72 7.82 1.59
CA ARG A 78 -12.32 8.10 1.24
C ARG A 78 -11.44 6.86 1.37
N HIS A 79 -11.64 6.06 2.42
CA HIS A 79 -10.93 4.78 2.57
C HIS A 79 -11.19 3.86 1.37
N GLN A 80 -12.46 3.65 1.00
CA GLN A 80 -12.84 2.85 -0.17
C GLN A 80 -12.22 3.42 -1.47
N TYR A 81 -12.29 4.74 -1.66
CA TYR A 81 -11.76 5.42 -2.84
C TYR A 81 -10.27 5.21 -3.03
N TYR A 82 -9.47 5.49 -1.99
CA TYR A 82 -8.02 5.35 -2.10
C TYR A 82 -7.60 3.88 -2.18
N ALA A 83 -8.23 2.99 -1.40
CA ALA A 83 -7.93 1.56 -1.46
C ALA A 83 -8.15 0.99 -2.89
N ALA A 84 -9.32 1.23 -3.50
CA ALA A 84 -9.63 0.70 -4.82
C ALA A 84 -8.77 1.33 -5.93
N ARG A 85 -8.62 2.65 -5.93
CA ARG A 85 -7.80 3.35 -6.94
C ARG A 85 -6.33 2.94 -6.86
N ASN A 86 -5.78 2.91 -5.64
CA ASN A 86 -4.35 2.69 -5.46
C ASN A 86 -3.98 1.21 -5.60
N HIS A 87 -4.90 0.27 -5.33
CA HIS A 87 -4.73 -1.14 -5.68
C HIS A 87 -4.44 -1.32 -7.17
N LEU A 88 -5.27 -0.74 -8.05
CA LEU A 88 -5.10 -0.83 -9.49
C LEU A 88 -3.78 -0.22 -9.96
N LYS A 89 -3.41 0.95 -9.41
CA LYS A 89 -2.11 1.58 -9.68
C LYS A 89 -0.92 0.73 -9.22
N PHE A 90 -1.04 0.11 -8.06
CA PHE A 90 0.00 -0.76 -7.51
C PHE A 90 0.21 -1.99 -8.41
N VAL A 91 -0.88 -2.61 -8.85
CA VAL A 91 -0.84 -3.71 -9.82
C VAL A 91 -0.22 -3.26 -11.13
N GLU A 92 -0.64 -2.12 -11.67
CA GLU A 92 -0.09 -1.54 -12.91
C GLU A 92 1.42 -1.28 -12.80
N ARG A 93 1.86 -0.73 -11.67
CA ARG A 93 3.24 -0.29 -11.48
C ARG A 93 4.21 -1.42 -11.20
N LEU A 94 3.85 -2.37 -10.34
CA LEU A 94 4.81 -3.32 -9.77
C LEU A 94 4.50 -4.80 -10.04
N ALA A 95 3.25 -5.16 -10.35
CA ALA A 95 2.89 -6.56 -10.50
C ALA A 95 3.44 -7.16 -11.82
N PRO A 96 3.74 -8.47 -11.87
CA PRO A 96 4.10 -9.14 -13.12
C PRO A 96 2.90 -9.21 -14.07
N LEU A 97 3.17 -9.38 -15.37
CA LEU A 97 2.13 -9.36 -16.42
C LEU A 97 0.98 -10.34 -16.15
N ARG A 98 1.26 -11.54 -15.65
CA ARG A 98 0.23 -12.53 -15.29
C ARG A 98 -0.78 -12.01 -14.26
N VAL A 99 -0.30 -11.26 -13.26
CA VAL A 99 -1.14 -10.71 -12.20
C VAL A 99 -1.96 -9.55 -12.75
N LYS A 100 -1.36 -8.71 -13.60
CA LYS A 100 -2.09 -7.65 -14.29
C LYS A 100 -3.26 -8.22 -15.09
N ILE A 101 -3.00 -9.22 -15.93
CA ILE A 101 -4.04 -9.87 -16.76
C ILE A 101 -5.15 -10.43 -15.86
N TYR A 102 -4.78 -11.18 -14.81
CA TYR A 102 -5.74 -11.75 -13.87
C TYR A 102 -6.61 -10.68 -13.18
N GLU A 103 -6.01 -9.61 -12.69
CA GLU A 103 -6.74 -8.52 -12.01
C GLU A 103 -7.69 -7.79 -12.97
N TYR A 104 -7.26 -7.52 -14.21
CA TYR A 104 -8.15 -6.92 -15.21
C TYR A 104 -9.30 -7.84 -15.61
N MET A 105 -9.07 -9.14 -15.75
CA MET A 105 -10.13 -10.13 -15.99
C MET A 105 -11.12 -10.24 -14.83
N ARG A 106 -10.65 -10.11 -13.58
CA ARG A 106 -11.47 -10.17 -12.37
C ARG A 106 -12.25 -8.88 -12.12
N LEU A 107 -11.79 -7.75 -12.66
CA LEU A 107 -12.34 -6.43 -12.39
C LEU A 107 -13.88 -6.31 -12.55
N PRO A 108 -14.54 -6.92 -13.57
CA PRO A 108 -16.00 -6.88 -13.66
C PRO A 108 -16.70 -7.47 -12.44
N LYS A 109 -16.19 -8.59 -11.91
CA LYS A 109 -16.69 -9.20 -10.67
C LYS A 109 -16.48 -8.28 -9.48
N THR A 110 -15.29 -7.67 -9.36
CA THR A 110 -14.97 -6.73 -8.27
C THR A 110 -15.90 -5.50 -8.31
N VAL A 111 -16.15 -4.93 -9.49
CA VAL A 111 -17.10 -3.82 -9.66
C VAL A 111 -18.52 -4.24 -9.23
N TYR A 112 -18.98 -5.41 -9.66
CA TYR A 112 -20.27 -5.96 -9.24
C TYR A 112 -20.40 -6.12 -7.73
N GLU A 113 -19.36 -6.64 -7.06
CA GLU A 113 -19.31 -6.76 -5.60
C GLU A 113 -19.41 -5.39 -4.90
N HIS A 114 -18.68 -4.37 -5.38
CA HIS A 114 -18.76 -3.02 -4.83
C HIS A 114 -20.13 -2.35 -5.03
N VAL A 115 -20.81 -2.63 -6.16
CA VAL A 115 -22.19 -2.15 -6.40
C VAL A 115 -23.15 -2.75 -5.38
N ILE A 116 -23.11 -4.08 -5.17
CA ILE A 116 -23.99 -4.75 -4.19
C ILE A 116 -23.73 -4.21 -2.77
N ARG A 117 -22.46 -4.02 -2.41
CA ARG A 117 -22.06 -3.50 -1.10
C ARG A 117 -22.27 -2.00 -0.94
N ARG A 118 -22.71 -1.30 -1.99
CA ARG A 118 -22.91 0.16 -2.03
C ARG A 118 -21.65 0.94 -1.66
N GLU A 119 -20.49 0.43 -2.09
CA GLU A 119 -19.17 1.04 -1.85
C GLU A 119 -18.87 2.10 -2.92
N TRP A 120 -19.63 3.19 -2.90
CA TRP A 120 -19.54 4.25 -3.90
C TRP A 120 -18.16 4.89 -4.00
N GLY A 121 -17.41 4.94 -2.89
CA GLY A 121 -16.04 5.43 -2.88
C GLY A 121 -15.14 4.57 -3.76
N ALA A 122 -15.26 3.24 -3.66
CA ALA A 122 -14.46 2.30 -4.45
C ALA A 122 -14.77 2.43 -5.95
N LEU A 123 -16.05 2.55 -6.31
CA LEU A 123 -16.47 2.73 -7.71
C LEU A 123 -15.90 4.02 -8.31
N LEU A 124 -15.97 5.14 -7.58
CA LEU A 124 -15.34 6.39 -8.01
C LEU A 124 -13.82 6.25 -8.11
N GLY A 125 -13.19 5.49 -7.21
CA GLY A 125 -11.76 5.18 -7.22
C GLY A 125 -11.33 4.45 -8.48
N ILE A 126 -12.06 3.40 -8.85
CA ILE A 126 -11.85 2.62 -10.08
C ILE A 126 -12.03 3.51 -11.30
N PHE A 127 -13.10 4.32 -11.34
CA PHE A 127 -13.33 5.25 -12.44
C PHE A 127 -12.18 6.26 -12.60
N HIS A 128 -11.77 6.91 -11.50
CA HIS A 128 -10.66 7.87 -11.48
C HIS A 128 -9.32 7.24 -11.88
N TYR A 129 -9.13 5.94 -11.64
CA TYR A 129 -7.97 5.21 -12.17
C TYR A 129 -7.97 5.19 -13.71
N PHE A 130 -9.09 4.83 -14.35
CA PHE A 130 -9.16 4.73 -15.81
C PHE A 130 -9.03 6.07 -16.52
N ILE A 131 -9.61 7.15 -15.97
CA ILE A 131 -9.44 8.50 -16.51
C ILE A 131 -8.10 9.15 -16.12
N ARG A 132 -7.19 8.39 -15.49
CA ARG A 132 -5.86 8.84 -15.05
C ARG A 132 -5.87 10.05 -14.11
N ARG A 133 -6.93 10.20 -13.32
CA ARG A 133 -7.07 11.27 -12.32
C ARG A 133 -6.41 10.87 -11.00
N PHE A 134 -5.18 11.33 -10.81
CA PHE A 134 -4.39 11.04 -9.63
C PHE A 134 -4.16 12.30 -8.80
N GLY A 135 -4.68 12.29 -7.58
CA GLY A 135 -4.61 13.44 -6.67
C GLY A 135 -5.31 13.14 -5.35
N ARG A 136 -5.35 14.15 -4.48
CA ARG A 136 -6.14 14.10 -3.25
C ARG A 136 -7.61 14.39 -3.56
N LEU A 137 -8.52 13.82 -2.76
CA LEU A 137 -9.96 13.97 -2.87
C LEU A 137 -10.50 14.86 -1.75
#